data_AF-X1BA39-F1
#
_entry.id   AF-X1BA39-F1
#
_cell.length_a   1.000
_cell.length_b   1.000
_cell.length_c   1.000
_cell.angle_alpha   90.00
_cell.angle_beta   90.00
_cell.angle_gamma   90.00
#
_symmetry.space_group_name_H-M   'P 1'
#
loop_
_entity.id
_entity.type
_entity.pdbx_description
1 polymer ?
#
loop_
_entity_poly.entity_id
_entity_poly.type
_entity_poly.pdbx_seq_one_letter_code
_entity_poly.pdbx_strand_id
1 'polypeptide(L)'
;GDTHFHTNLSFDAGLVGTRLDVDDGYRFARGEMVTSNTGQPVQLIRPLDFLVITDHSELIGLAPMIHESNPVLLSDPWGAWVHERFNAGPEGRMEAFGNIIEAGVKGINPFSSDAASRSIWIDFVEKAETYNEPGRFTAMTGFEWTSTPAGDNLHRVVIFRDGADKTDQTLPFSSFDSFDPQDLWKYLADYEKSVGGQAFAIPHNGNLSNGLMFGERTFSGKKMTKAYAEARMRWEPIMEITQVKGDGETHPFLSPDDEFADYENWDRSNLDGSAAKTTDMLQ
;
A
#
# COMPACT_ATOMS: atom_id res chain seq x y z
N GLY A 1 -1.19 -6.24 16.97
CA GLY A 1 -1.91 -6.14 15.69
C GLY A 1 -0.93 -5.87 14.59
N ASP A 2 -1.42 -5.73 13.38
CA ASP A 2 -0.64 -5.45 12.19
C ASP A 2 -1.35 -4.34 11.40
N THR A 3 -0.61 -3.33 10.97
CA THR A 3 -1.12 -2.16 10.25
C THR A 3 -0.83 -2.20 8.76
N HIS A 4 -0.08 -3.19 8.26
CA HIS A 4 0.40 -3.19 6.89
C HIS A 4 0.42 -4.61 6.33
N PHE A 5 -0.70 -5.00 5.72
CA PHE A 5 -0.95 -6.38 5.28
C PHE A 5 -1.62 -6.40 3.91
N HIS A 6 -1.05 -7.17 2.98
CA HIS A 6 -1.57 -7.32 1.62
C HIS A 6 -2.19 -8.70 1.41
N THR A 7 -3.28 -8.73 0.65
CA THR A 7 -4.00 -9.91 0.21
C THR A 7 -3.80 -10.11 -1.29
N ASN A 8 -4.59 -10.99 -1.90
CA ASN A 8 -4.65 -11.12 -3.35
C ASN A 8 -5.22 -9.88 -4.06
N LEU A 9 -5.85 -8.93 -3.36
CA LEU A 9 -6.38 -7.72 -3.98
C LEU A 9 -5.26 -6.75 -4.40
N SER A 10 -4.13 -6.73 -3.68
CA SER A 10 -2.98 -5.94 -4.06
C SER A 10 -2.35 -6.49 -5.34
N PHE A 11 -2.00 -5.61 -6.28
CA PHE A 11 -1.31 -6.04 -7.49
C PHE A 11 0.08 -6.63 -7.16
N ASP A 12 0.80 -6.08 -6.18
CA ASP A 12 2.18 -6.49 -5.88
C ASP A 12 2.27 -7.84 -5.16
N ALA A 13 1.21 -8.24 -4.45
CA ALA A 13 1.09 -9.51 -3.76
C ALA A 13 0.35 -10.55 -4.63
N GLY A 14 -0.81 -10.18 -5.18
CA GLY A 14 -1.64 -11.07 -5.99
C GLY A 14 -0.96 -11.51 -7.28
N LEU A 15 -0.23 -10.61 -7.95
CA LEU A 15 0.44 -10.92 -9.23
C LEU A 15 1.75 -11.72 -9.04
N VAL A 16 2.35 -11.71 -7.85
CA VAL A 16 3.56 -12.49 -7.53
C VAL A 16 3.26 -13.81 -6.82
N GLY A 17 1.97 -14.13 -6.60
CA GLY A 17 1.54 -15.48 -6.22
C GLY A 17 0.69 -15.58 -4.96
N THR A 18 0.37 -14.47 -4.29
CA THR A 18 -0.59 -14.48 -3.18
C THR A 18 -1.98 -14.83 -3.67
N ARG A 19 -2.56 -15.89 -3.11
CA ARG A 19 -3.92 -16.35 -3.43
C ARG A 19 -4.92 -16.09 -2.31
N LEU A 20 -4.44 -15.90 -1.08
CA LEU A 20 -5.27 -15.64 0.10
C LEU A 20 -5.99 -14.31 -0.08
N ASP A 21 -7.30 -14.33 0.13
CA ASP A 21 -8.15 -13.15 0.02
C ASP A 21 -8.29 -12.42 1.37
N VAL A 22 -9.15 -11.39 1.39
CA VAL A 22 -9.49 -10.61 2.59
C VAL A 22 -10.05 -11.49 3.71
N ASP A 23 -10.89 -12.46 3.37
CA ASP A 23 -11.49 -13.38 4.34
C ASP A 23 -10.42 -14.25 5.00
N ASP A 24 -9.53 -14.83 4.20
CA ASP A 24 -8.38 -15.59 4.69
C ASP A 24 -7.47 -14.73 5.58
N GLY A 25 -7.22 -13.47 5.21
CA GLY A 25 -6.43 -12.51 6.00
C GLY A 25 -7.00 -12.30 7.41
N TYR A 26 -8.28 -11.97 7.52
CA TYR A 26 -8.92 -11.77 8.83
C TYR A 26 -9.04 -13.05 9.64
N ARG A 27 -9.35 -14.19 9.00
CA ARG A 27 -9.38 -15.50 9.67
C ARG A 27 -8.01 -15.86 10.24
N PHE A 28 -6.95 -15.68 9.46
CA PHE A 28 -5.58 -15.92 9.90
C PHE A 28 -5.19 -15.01 11.08
N ALA A 29 -5.51 -13.71 11.01
CA ALA A 29 -5.26 -12.77 12.10
C ALA A 29 -6.03 -13.12 13.39
N ARG A 30 -7.24 -13.65 13.28
CA ARG A 30 -8.04 -14.17 14.42
C ARG A 30 -7.52 -15.51 14.95
N GLY A 31 -6.44 -16.04 14.37
CA GLY A 31 -5.80 -17.28 14.76
C GLY A 31 -6.51 -18.53 14.23
N GLU A 32 -7.35 -18.41 13.21
CA GLU A 32 -7.83 -19.57 12.48
C GLU A 32 -6.72 -20.16 11.60
N MET A 33 -6.82 -21.45 11.32
CA MET A 33 -5.91 -22.12 10.38
C MET A 33 -6.36 -21.81 8.94
N VAL A 34 -5.42 -21.38 8.12
CA VAL A 34 -5.61 -21.14 6.67
C VAL A 34 -4.63 -21.98 5.86
N THR A 35 -4.84 -22.07 4.55
CA THR A 35 -3.90 -22.75 3.64
C THR A 35 -3.01 -21.71 2.97
N SER A 36 -1.69 -21.84 3.13
CA SER A 36 -0.72 -20.92 2.54
C SER A 36 -0.64 -21.05 1.01
N ASN A 37 0.05 -20.12 0.36
CA ASN A 37 0.35 -20.18 -1.09
C ASN A 37 1.09 -21.47 -1.51
N THR A 38 1.77 -22.16 -0.59
CA THR A 38 2.47 -23.44 -0.83
C THR A 38 1.61 -24.68 -0.54
N GLY A 39 0.32 -24.49 -0.23
CA GLY A 39 -0.60 -25.56 0.11
C GLY A 39 -0.43 -26.10 1.54
N GLN A 40 0.40 -25.46 2.36
CA GLN A 40 0.64 -25.90 3.74
C GLN A 40 -0.38 -25.26 4.68
N PRO A 41 -0.94 -25.99 5.66
CA PRO A 41 -1.75 -25.40 6.70
C PRO A 41 -0.88 -24.51 7.60
N VAL A 42 -1.32 -23.28 7.84
CA VAL A 42 -0.62 -22.30 8.69
C VAL A 42 -1.60 -21.66 9.68
N GLN A 43 -1.11 -21.34 10.88
CA GLN A 43 -1.86 -20.71 11.94
C GLN A 43 -0.92 -19.87 12.81
N LEU A 44 -1.37 -18.70 13.26
CA LEU A 44 -0.62 -17.92 14.23
C LEU A 44 -0.55 -18.62 15.59
N ILE A 45 0.62 -18.56 16.24
CA ILE A 45 0.78 -19.07 17.62
C ILE A 45 -0.13 -18.31 18.59
N ARG A 46 -0.35 -17.02 18.31
CA ARG A 46 -1.24 -16.14 19.05
C ARG A 46 -2.04 -15.26 18.06
N PRO A 47 -3.38 -15.19 18.19
CA PRO A 47 -4.18 -14.24 17.42
C PRO A 47 -3.71 -12.78 17.61
N LEU A 48 -3.89 -11.97 16.57
CA LEU A 48 -3.69 -10.53 16.65
C LEU A 48 -4.89 -9.87 17.34
N ASP A 49 -4.65 -8.75 18.01
CA ASP A 49 -5.74 -7.94 18.59
C ASP A 49 -6.46 -7.09 17.52
N PHE A 50 -5.78 -6.78 16.42
CA PHE A 50 -6.31 -6.05 15.27
C PHE A 50 -5.52 -6.37 13.99
N LEU A 51 -6.16 -6.21 12.83
CA LEU A 51 -5.53 -6.23 11.51
C LEU A 51 -6.08 -5.08 10.67
N VAL A 52 -5.18 -4.34 10.02
CA VAL A 52 -5.51 -3.46 8.89
C VAL A 52 -5.05 -4.18 7.62
N ILE A 53 -5.97 -4.46 6.71
CA ILE A 53 -5.62 -4.88 5.35
C ILE A 53 -5.45 -3.61 4.52
N THR A 54 -4.31 -3.50 3.83
CA THR A 54 -3.82 -2.29 3.18
C THR A 54 -3.32 -2.61 1.78
N ASP A 55 -4.12 -3.34 1.01
CA ASP A 55 -3.84 -3.54 -0.40
C ASP A 55 -3.68 -2.19 -1.13
N HIS A 56 -2.88 -2.17 -2.20
CA HIS A 56 -2.64 -0.95 -2.98
C HIS A 56 -3.95 -0.36 -3.53
N SER A 57 -4.12 0.96 -3.41
CA SER A 57 -5.21 1.69 -4.09
C SER A 57 -5.09 1.60 -5.61
N GLU A 58 -3.85 1.53 -6.10
CA GLU A 58 -3.54 1.40 -7.52
C GLU A 58 -3.94 0.01 -8.00
N LEU A 59 -4.77 -0.04 -9.04
CA LEU A 59 -5.15 -1.31 -9.69
C LEU A 59 -5.73 -2.34 -8.70
N ILE A 60 -6.43 -1.88 -7.65
CA ILE A 60 -7.03 -2.75 -6.65
C ILE A 60 -7.90 -3.84 -7.30
N GLY A 61 -7.65 -5.09 -6.92
CA GLY A 61 -8.33 -6.28 -7.44
C GLY A 61 -7.96 -6.69 -8.87
N LEU A 62 -6.90 -6.11 -9.46
CA LEU A 62 -6.40 -6.52 -10.77
C LEU A 62 -6.04 -8.01 -10.83
N ALA A 63 -5.35 -8.54 -9.80
CA ALA A 63 -4.95 -9.93 -9.76
C ALA A 63 -6.15 -10.92 -9.80
N PRO A 64 -7.19 -10.76 -8.95
CA PRO A 64 -8.43 -11.52 -9.08
C PRO A 64 -9.06 -11.42 -10.46
N MET A 65 -9.15 -10.20 -11.03
CA MET A 65 -9.74 -10.01 -12.36
C MET A 65 -8.97 -10.75 -13.46
N ILE A 66 -7.64 -10.80 -13.38
CA ILE A 66 -6.80 -11.60 -14.29
C ILE A 66 -7.09 -13.09 -14.08
N HIS A 67 -7.09 -13.56 -12.83
CA HIS A 67 -7.29 -14.98 -12.52
C HIS A 67 -8.65 -15.51 -13.00
N GLU A 68 -9.69 -14.70 -12.84
CA GLU A 68 -11.08 -15.03 -13.18
C GLU A 68 -11.41 -14.79 -14.64
N SER A 69 -10.48 -14.20 -15.42
CA SER A 69 -10.75 -13.75 -16.79
C SER A 69 -11.96 -12.81 -16.84
N ASN A 70 -11.97 -11.83 -15.94
CA ASN A 70 -13.10 -10.94 -15.71
C ASN A 70 -13.49 -10.17 -17.00
N PRO A 71 -14.78 -10.16 -17.42
CA PRO A 71 -15.21 -9.50 -18.65
C PRO A 71 -14.92 -7.99 -18.70
N VAL A 72 -14.94 -7.29 -17.56
CA VAL A 72 -14.61 -5.85 -17.51
C VAL A 72 -13.14 -5.64 -17.89
N LEU A 73 -12.24 -6.44 -17.31
CA LEU A 73 -10.82 -6.42 -17.64
C LEU A 73 -10.60 -6.76 -19.13
N LEU A 74 -11.21 -7.84 -19.62
CA LEU A 74 -11.02 -8.29 -21.01
C LEU A 74 -11.62 -7.36 -22.06
N SER A 75 -12.55 -6.49 -21.67
CA SER A 75 -13.13 -5.49 -22.57
C SER A 75 -12.22 -4.27 -22.78
N ASP A 76 -11.27 -4.05 -21.88
CA ASP A 76 -10.27 -2.99 -21.99
C ASP A 76 -9.04 -3.49 -22.78
N PRO A 77 -8.48 -2.71 -23.72
CA PRO A 77 -7.31 -3.15 -24.50
C PRO A 77 -6.07 -3.45 -23.64
N TRP A 78 -5.80 -2.64 -22.62
CA TRP A 78 -4.69 -2.90 -21.70
C TRP A 78 -5.02 -4.07 -20.78
N GLY A 79 -6.26 -4.15 -20.29
CA GLY A 79 -6.76 -5.25 -19.48
C GLY A 79 -6.68 -6.62 -20.19
N ALA A 80 -7.02 -6.67 -21.48
CA ALA A 80 -6.87 -7.86 -22.31
C ALA A 80 -5.39 -8.22 -22.53
N TRP A 81 -4.55 -7.22 -22.80
CA TRP A 81 -3.11 -7.43 -22.96
C TRP A 81 -2.46 -7.95 -21.68
N VAL A 82 -2.72 -7.33 -20.53
CA VAL A 82 -2.13 -7.74 -19.25
C VAL A 82 -2.57 -9.16 -18.90
N HIS A 83 -3.85 -9.50 -19.12
CA HIS A 83 -4.36 -10.87 -18.96
C HIS A 83 -3.63 -11.87 -19.85
N GLU A 84 -3.46 -11.58 -21.15
CA GLU A 84 -2.73 -12.44 -22.07
C GLU A 84 -1.30 -12.68 -21.60
N ARG A 85 -0.58 -11.61 -21.26
CA ARG A 85 0.82 -11.68 -20.81
C ARG A 85 0.96 -12.48 -19.52
N PHE A 86 0.05 -12.33 -18.55
CA PHE A 86 0.07 -13.12 -17.32
C PHE A 86 -0.15 -14.62 -17.57
N ASN A 87 -0.86 -14.99 -18.64
CA ASN A 87 -1.09 -16.36 -19.06
C ASN A 87 -0.02 -16.91 -20.03
N ALA A 88 0.90 -16.08 -20.53
CA ALA A 88 1.94 -16.44 -21.49
C ALA A 88 3.21 -17.09 -20.86
N GLY A 89 3.19 -17.35 -19.55
CA GLY A 89 4.32 -17.94 -18.81
C GLY A 89 5.19 -16.90 -18.08
N PRO A 90 6.35 -17.31 -17.52
CA PRO A 90 7.17 -16.45 -16.66
C PRO A 90 7.63 -15.14 -17.31
N GLU A 91 8.06 -15.18 -18.58
CA GLU A 91 8.53 -13.99 -19.30
C GLU A 91 7.39 -12.99 -19.53
N GLY A 92 6.21 -13.46 -19.94
CA GLY A 92 5.03 -12.61 -20.10
C GLY A 92 4.57 -11.99 -18.78
N ARG A 93 4.60 -12.74 -17.68
CA ARG A 93 4.31 -12.22 -16.33
C ARG A 93 5.27 -11.10 -15.94
N MET A 94 6.57 -11.28 -16.19
CA MET A 94 7.57 -10.27 -15.87
C MET A 94 7.42 -9.01 -16.73
N GLU A 95 7.09 -9.16 -18.01
CA GLU A 95 6.79 -8.03 -18.90
C GLU A 95 5.55 -7.26 -18.43
N ALA A 96 4.46 -7.96 -18.11
CA ALA A 96 3.23 -7.36 -17.62
C ALA A 96 3.46 -6.62 -16.30
N PHE A 97 4.18 -7.24 -15.37
CA PHE A 97 4.52 -6.63 -14.08
C PHE A 97 5.41 -5.39 -14.27
N GLY A 98 6.44 -5.47 -15.13
CA GLY A 98 7.27 -4.31 -15.47
C GLY A 98 6.47 -3.15 -16.06
N ASN A 99 5.47 -3.43 -16.90
CA ASN A 99 4.59 -2.40 -17.46
C ASN A 99 3.70 -1.75 -16.39
N ILE A 100 3.23 -2.49 -15.39
CA ILE A 100 2.50 -1.95 -14.23
C ILE A 100 3.40 -1.01 -13.43
N ILE A 101 4.63 -1.42 -13.14
CA ILE A 101 5.60 -0.58 -12.42
C ILE A 101 5.89 0.70 -13.21
N GLU A 102 6.11 0.61 -14.52
CA GLU A 102 6.32 1.76 -15.38
C GLU A 102 5.13 2.73 -15.38
N ALA A 103 3.90 2.21 -15.40
CA ALA A 103 2.68 3.00 -15.30
C ALA A 103 2.59 3.74 -13.96
N GLY A 104 2.92 3.05 -12.86
CA GLY A 104 3.00 3.62 -11.51
C GLY A 104 4.03 4.75 -11.39
N VAL A 105 5.26 4.55 -11.88
CA VAL A 105 6.32 5.58 -11.88
C VAL A 105 5.93 6.82 -12.71
N LYS A 106 5.21 6.60 -13.81
CA LYS A 106 4.73 7.68 -14.68
C LYS A 106 3.44 8.36 -14.19
N GLY A 107 2.75 7.76 -13.22
CA GLY A 107 1.46 8.26 -12.73
C GLY A 107 0.35 8.15 -13.78
N ILE A 108 0.43 7.17 -14.67
CA ILE A 108 -0.57 6.95 -15.73
C ILE A 108 -1.38 5.72 -15.34
N ASN A 109 -2.66 5.90 -15.06
CA ASN A 109 -3.55 4.76 -14.81
C ASN A 109 -3.81 3.99 -16.12
N PRO A 110 -3.30 2.76 -16.27
CA PRO A 110 -3.48 2.00 -17.51
C PRO A 110 -4.85 1.31 -17.57
N PHE A 111 -5.58 1.24 -16.46
CA PHE A 111 -6.88 0.61 -16.33
C PHE A 111 -7.80 1.42 -15.42
N SER A 112 -8.46 2.43 -15.99
CA SER A 112 -9.44 3.25 -15.28
C SER A 112 -10.84 2.64 -15.43
N SER A 113 -11.24 1.85 -14.44
CA SER A 113 -12.61 1.37 -14.29
C SER A 113 -13.11 1.66 -12.88
N ASP A 114 -13.62 2.87 -12.67
CA ASP A 114 -14.14 3.33 -11.37
C ASP A 114 -15.23 2.40 -10.83
N ALA A 115 -16.02 1.80 -11.72
CA ALA A 115 -17.07 0.87 -11.33
C ALA A 115 -16.50 -0.44 -10.74
N ALA A 116 -15.44 -0.98 -11.33
CA ALA A 116 -14.77 -2.18 -10.81
C ALA A 116 -14.10 -1.87 -9.47
N SER A 117 -13.29 -0.81 -9.42
CA SER A 117 -12.60 -0.39 -8.18
C SER A 117 -13.57 -0.10 -7.05
N ARG A 118 -14.69 0.57 -7.34
CA ARG A 118 -15.76 0.83 -6.35
C ARG A 118 -16.40 -0.46 -5.85
N SER A 119 -16.73 -1.38 -6.74
CA SER A 119 -17.35 -2.65 -6.34
C SER A 119 -16.44 -3.46 -5.43
N ILE A 120 -15.15 -3.53 -5.76
CA ILE A 120 -14.15 -4.24 -4.96
C ILE A 120 -13.94 -3.54 -3.61
N TRP A 121 -13.84 -2.21 -3.60
CA TRP A 121 -13.69 -1.44 -2.37
C TRP A 121 -14.87 -1.63 -1.41
N ILE A 122 -16.10 -1.56 -1.91
CA ILE A 122 -17.30 -1.75 -1.10
C ILE A 122 -17.34 -3.17 -0.51
N ASP A 123 -17.08 -4.19 -1.33
CA ASP A 123 -17.00 -5.59 -0.84
C ASP A 123 -15.94 -5.76 0.25
N PHE A 124 -14.75 -5.18 0.06
CA PHE A 124 -13.68 -5.20 1.06
C PHE A 124 -14.09 -4.52 2.39
N VAL A 125 -14.67 -3.33 2.30
CA VAL A 125 -15.15 -2.57 3.47
C VAL A 125 -16.24 -3.35 4.22
N GLU A 126 -17.19 -3.93 3.50
CA GLU A 126 -18.23 -4.77 4.08
C GLU A 126 -17.64 -6.01 4.78
N LYS A 127 -16.67 -6.68 4.15
CA LYS A 127 -15.97 -7.82 4.78
C LYS A 127 -15.25 -7.42 6.05
N ALA A 128 -14.52 -6.30 6.07
CA ALA A 128 -13.89 -5.79 7.28
C ALA A 128 -14.91 -5.62 8.42
N GLU A 129 -16.08 -5.05 8.14
CA GLU A 129 -17.16 -4.92 9.12
C GLU A 129 -17.64 -6.28 9.65
N THR A 130 -17.78 -7.30 8.79
CA THR A 130 -18.22 -8.64 9.23
C THR A 130 -17.24 -9.35 10.17
N TYR A 131 -15.94 -9.08 10.04
CA TYR A 131 -14.91 -9.67 10.93
C TYR A 131 -14.63 -8.84 12.17
N ASN A 132 -15.14 -7.61 12.24
CA ASN A 132 -14.93 -6.74 13.38
C ASN A 132 -15.73 -7.23 14.59
N GLU A 133 -15.04 -7.59 15.68
CA GLU A 133 -15.65 -8.04 16.92
C GLU A 133 -15.17 -7.13 18.07
N PRO A 134 -15.87 -6.01 18.35
CA PRO A 134 -15.46 -5.07 19.38
C PRO A 134 -15.17 -5.73 20.74
N GLY A 135 -14.00 -5.46 21.29
CA GLY A 135 -13.51 -6.05 22.54
C GLY A 135 -12.84 -7.44 22.40
N ARG A 136 -12.80 -8.01 21.18
CA ARG A 136 -12.10 -9.27 20.89
C ARG A 136 -11.10 -9.15 19.75
N PHE A 137 -11.50 -8.54 18.64
CA PHE A 137 -10.65 -8.34 17.46
C PHE A 137 -11.15 -7.11 16.69
N THR A 138 -10.24 -6.22 16.33
CA THR A 138 -10.59 -5.07 15.48
C THR A 138 -10.15 -5.32 14.05
N ALA A 139 -11.12 -5.54 13.16
CA ALA A 139 -10.88 -5.51 11.73
C ALA A 139 -10.98 -4.06 11.27
N MET A 140 -9.89 -3.53 10.72
CA MET A 140 -9.83 -2.16 10.21
C MET A 140 -9.72 -2.17 8.69
N THR A 141 -10.29 -1.15 8.07
CA THR A 141 -10.16 -0.88 6.64
C THR A 141 -9.04 0.12 6.41
N GLY A 142 -8.18 -0.17 5.44
CA GLY A 142 -7.17 0.75 4.94
C GLY A 142 -6.83 0.49 3.49
N PHE A 143 -5.89 1.25 2.96
CA PHE A 143 -5.27 0.99 1.67
C PHE A 143 -3.85 1.52 1.69
N GLU A 144 -2.97 0.98 0.85
CA GLU A 144 -1.67 1.61 0.61
C GLU A 144 -1.77 2.57 -0.58
N TRP A 145 -1.37 3.83 -0.36
CA TRP A 145 -1.15 4.81 -1.41
C TRP A 145 0.30 4.76 -1.88
N THR A 146 0.53 4.24 -3.09
CA THR A 146 1.86 3.81 -3.55
C THR A 146 2.54 4.88 -4.42
N SER A 147 2.61 6.10 -3.88
CA SER A 147 3.30 7.21 -4.56
C SER A 147 4.77 6.88 -4.80
N THR A 148 5.16 6.79 -6.07
CA THR A 148 6.52 6.37 -6.49
C THR A 148 7.11 7.34 -7.52
N PRO A 149 7.19 8.65 -7.22
CA PRO A 149 7.68 9.66 -8.14
C PRO A 149 9.11 9.36 -8.57
N ALA A 150 9.33 9.21 -9.89
CA ALA A 150 10.64 8.89 -10.46
C ALA A 150 11.33 7.64 -9.87
N GLY A 151 10.56 6.69 -9.32
CA GLY A 151 11.09 5.48 -8.68
C GLY A 151 11.34 5.60 -7.19
N ASP A 152 11.24 6.80 -6.60
CA ASP A 152 11.51 7.04 -5.18
C ASP A 152 10.28 6.68 -4.33
N ASN A 153 10.48 5.87 -3.29
CA ASN A 153 9.39 5.46 -2.40
C ASN A 153 8.81 6.65 -1.63
N LEU A 154 7.50 6.88 -1.79
CA LEU A 154 6.74 7.86 -1.02
C LEU A 154 5.41 7.26 -0.54
N HIS A 155 5.41 5.97 -0.22
CA HIS A 155 4.20 5.23 0.14
C HIS A 155 3.63 5.67 1.49
N ARG A 156 2.33 5.49 1.65
CA ARG A 156 1.66 5.54 2.96
C ARG A 156 0.56 4.48 3.04
N VAL A 157 0.47 3.84 4.19
CA VAL A 157 -0.77 3.16 4.59
C VAL A 157 -1.76 4.21 5.05
N VAL A 158 -2.98 4.22 4.52
CA VAL A 158 -4.11 5.00 5.02
C VAL A 158 -4.99 4.09 5.86
N ILE A 159 -5.35 4.55 7.06
CA ILE A 159 -6.22 3.79 7.98
C ILE A 159 -7.47 4.60 8.27
N PHE A 160 -8.63 3.97 8.11
CA PHE A 160 -9.92 4.51 8.54
C PHE A 160 -10.24 3.99 9.94
N ARG A 161 -10.71 4.89 10.82
CA ARG A 161 -11.24 4.50 12.12
C ARG A 161 -12.65 3.91 12.00
N ASP A 162 -13.39 4.33 10.98
CA ASP A 162 -14.83 4.10 10.86
C ASP A 162 -15.16 2.76 10.19
N GLY A 163 -16.39 2.29 10.43
CA GLY A 163 -16.94 1.10 9.79
C GLY A 163 -17.53 1.38 8.41
N ALA A 164 -18.24 0.38 7.88
CA ALA A 164 -18.76 0.43 6.52
C ALA A 164 -19.72 1.60 6.26
N ASP A 165 -20.50 2.02 7.26
CA ASP A 165 -21.49 3.10 7.17
C ASP A 165 -20.91 4.47 6.76
N LYS A 166 -19.58 4.64 6.89
CA LYS A 166 -18.86 5.84 6.48
C LYS A 166 -17.78 5.56 5.44
N THR A 167 -16.98 4.52 5.64
CA THR A 167 -15.79 4.26 4.82
C THR A 167 -16.16 3.94 3.36
N ASP A 168 -17.34 3.35 3.11
CA ASP A 168 -17.84 3.06 1.76
C ASP A 168 -18.26 4.31 0.95
N GLN A 169 -18.39 5.47 1.61
CA GLN A 169 -18.78 6.74 0.98
C GLN A 169 -17.63 7.42 0.25
N THR A 170 -16.40 6.92 0.43
CA THR A 170 -15.19 7.37 -0.29
C THR A 170 -14.59 6.22 -1.10
N LEU A 171 -13.77 6.55 -2.10
CA LEU A 171 -12.92 5.59 -2.79
C LEU A 171 -11.47 5.81 -2.35
N PRO A 172 -10.61 4.77 -2.35
CA PRO A 172 -9.19 4.92 -2.10
C PRO A 172 -8.57 5.99 -3.02
N PHE A 173 -7.79 6.89 -2.43
CA PHE A 173 -7.06 7.90 -3.18
C PHE A 173 -5.83 7.27 -3.81
N SER A 174 -5.68 7.39 -5.13
CA SER A 174 -4.61 6.73 -5.87
C SER A 174 -3.42 7.65 -6.11
N SER A 175 -2.23 7.07 -6.22
CA SER A 175 -1.05 7.77 -6.75
C SER A 175 -1.23 8.19 -8.22
N PHE A 176 -2.19 7.59 -8.95
CA PHE A 176 -2.62 8.09 -10.25
C PHE A 176 -3.41 9.41 -10.19
N ASP A 177 -4.00 9.76 -9.02
CA ASP A 177 -4.65 11.05 -8.81
C ASP A 177 -3.61 12.14 -8.48
N SER A 178 -2.66 11.84 -7.59
CA SER A 178 -1.50 12.69 -7.29
C SER A 178 -0.40 11.91 -6.57
N PHE A 179 0.84 12.32 -6.80
CA PHE A 179 2.00 11.89 -6.02
C PHE A 179 2.30 12.76 -4.78
N ASP A 180 1.65 13.92 -4.64
CA ASP A 180 1.95 14.87 -3.54
C ASP A 180 1.25 14.46 -2.24
N PRO A 181 1.97 14.25 -1.12
CA PRO A 181 1.36 13.95 0.16
C PRO A 181 0.36 15.03 0.63
N GLN A 182 0.51 16.29 0.22
CA GLN A 182 -0.46 17.34 0.57
C GLN A 182 -1.82 17.11 -0.09
N ASP A 183 -1.87 16.49 -1.28
CA ASP A 183 -3.13 16.12 -1.92
C ASP A 183 -3.77 14.92 -1.22
N LEU A 184 -2.96 13.94 -0.76
CA LEU A 184 -3.44 12.88 0.12
C LEU A 184 -4.01 13.46 1.42
N TRP A 185 -3.32 14.40 2.08
CA TRP A 185 -3.81 15.04 3.29
C TRP A 185 -5.09 15.83 3.05
N LYS A 186 -5.23 16.46 1.87
CA LYS A 186 -6.47 17.10 1.46
C LYS A 186 -7.59 16.07 1.31
N TYR A 187 -7.33 14.92 0.70
CA TYR A 187 -8.28 13.81 0.62
C TYR A 187 -8.75 13.36 2.01
N LEU A 188 -7.84 13.19 2.97
CA LEU A 188 -8.20 12.83 4.36
C LEU A 188 -9.04 13.92 5.03
N ALA A 189 -8.70 15.19 4.82
CA ALA A 189 -9.47 16.32 5.33
C ALA A 189 -10.89 16.40 4.73
N ASP A 190 -11.01 16.08 3.43
CA ASP A 190 -12.30 16.04 2.75
C ASP A 190 -13.17 14.87 3.25
N TYR A 191 -12.56 13.71 3.56
CA TYR A 191 -13.26 12.61 4.23
C TYR A 191 -13.80 13.03 5.61
N GLU A 192 -12.97 13.63 6.47
CA GLU A 192 -13.43 14.14 7.78
C GLU A 192 -14.57 15.16 7.62
N LYS A 193 -14.47 16.06 6.63
CA LYS A 193 -15.45 17.14 6.42
C LYS A 193 -16.77 16.67 5.82
N SER A 194 -16.73 15.80 4.82
CA SER A 194 -17.90 15.40 4.03
C SER A 194 -18.64 14.21 4.62
N VAL A 195 -17.90 13.24 5.19
CA VAL A 195 -18.45 12.01 5.76
C VAL A 195 -18.56 12.10 7.29
N GLY A 196 -17.74 12.94 7.94
CA GLY A 196 -17.68 13.00 9.41
C GLY A 196 -16.94 11.80 10.01
N GLY A 197 -16.07 11.15 9.23
CA GLY A 197 -15.19 10.08 9.66
C GLY A 197 -13.86 10.58 10.24
N GLN A 198 -12.96 9.65 10.54
CA GLN A 198 -11.59 9.92 10.96
C GLN A 198 -10.63 8.96 10.26
N ALA A 199 -9.53 9.52 9.74
CA ALA A 199 -8.48 8.75 9.08
C ALA A 199 -7.12 9.40 9.30
N PHE A 200 -6.06 8.62 9.17
CA PHE A 200 -4.68 9.10 9.14
C PHE A 200 -3.85 8.19 8.23
N ALA A 201 -2.62 8.61 7.97
CA ALA A 201 -1.66 7.91 7.13
C ALA A 201 -0.40 7.53 7.92
N ILE A 202 0.25 6.43 7.54
CA ILE A 202 1.51 5.95 8.11
C ILE A 202 2.52 5.89 6.96
N PRO A 203 3.49 6.83 6.88
CA PRO A 203 4.63 6.66 5.99
C PRO A 203 5.45 5.43 6.40
N HIS A 204 5.96 4.71 5.41
CA HIS A 204 6.80 3.53 5.59
C HIS A 204 7.91 3.48 4.54
N ASN A 205 8.93 2.65 4.80
CA ASN A 205 10.08 2.46 3.91
C ASN A 205 10.75 3.76 3.46
N GLY A 206 10.98 4.67 4.41
CA GLY A 206 11.74 5.90 4.17
C GLY A 206 13.14 5.62 3.62
N ASN A 207 13.71 4.45 3.94
CA ASN A 207 14.96 3.96 3.38
C ASN A 207 14.92 3.90 1.84
N LEU A 208 13.81 3.55 1.19
CA LEU A 208 13.73 3.47 -0.27
C LEU A 208 13.31 4.79 -0.96
N SER A 209 13.23 5.88 -0.19
CA SER A 209 12.73 7.17 -0.68
C SER A 209 13.78 8.06 -1.34
N ASN A 210 15.05 7.65 -1.35
CA ASN A 210 16.18 8.51 -1.78
C ASN A 210 16.13 9.93 -1.19
N GLY A 211 15.79 10.03 0.11
CA GLY A 211 15.71 11.29 0.85
C GLY A 211 14.39 12.05 0.69
N LEU A 212 13.44 11.55 -0.11
CA LEU A 212 12.17 12.23 -0.36
C LEU A 212 11.23 12.20 0.85
N MET A 213 11.25 11.14 1.66
CA MET A 213 10.27 10.95 2.75
C MET A 213 10.38 12.04 3.83
N PHE A 214 11.59 12.47 4.19
CA PHE A 214 11.83 13.45 5.27
C PHE A 214 12.68 14.65 4.82
N GLY A 215 12.54 15.06 3.56
CA GLY A 215 13.27 16.19 3.02
C GLY A 215 12.93 17.55 3.64
N GLU A 216 13.85 18.51 3.54
CA GLU A 216 13.69 19.90 4.01
C GLU A 216 12.68 20.72 3.19
N ARG A 217 12.20 20.16 2.08
CA ARG A 217 11.32 20.80 1.11
C ARG A 217 10.06 19.98 0.93
N THR A 218 8.96 20.66 0.65
CA THR A 218 7.72 20.01 0.20
C THR A 218 7.96 19.27 -1.11
N PHE A 219 7.07 18.34 -1.48
CA PHE A 219 7.08 17.67 -2.79
C PHE A 219 7.29 18.62 -3.98
N SER A 220 6.59 19.78 -3.98
CA SER A 220 6.74 20.83 -5.01
C SER A 220 8.09 21.60 -5.02
N GLY A 221 9.05 21.24 -4.18
CA GLY A 221 10.36 21.91 -4.04
C GLY A 221 10.35 23.20 -3.19
N LYS A 222 9.20 23.63 -2.68
CA LYS A 222 9.09 24.79 -1.78
C LYS A 222 9.69 24.49 -0.41
N LYS A 223 10.16 25.52 0.28
CA LYS A 223 10.59 25.40 1.68
C LYS A 223 9.42 24.96 2.55
N MET A 224 9.69 24.07 3.50
CA MET A 224 8.70 23.70 4.51
C MET A 224 8.22 24.94 5.28
N THR A 225 6.91 24.99 5.53
CA THR A 225 6.28 26.04 6.34
C THR A 225 5.77 25.44 7.64
N LYS A 226 5.46 26.30 8.64
CA LYS A 226 4.80 25.84 9.87
C LYS A 226 3.51 25.07 9.58
N ALA A 227 2.68 25.57 8.66
CA ALA A 227 1.43 24.93 8.28
C ALA A 227 1.64 23.53 7.67
N TYR A 228 2.69 23.35 6.85
CA TYR A 228 3.06 22.03 6.33
C TYR A 228 3.46 21.06 7.45
N ALA A 229 4.31 21.50 8.37
CA ALA A 229 4.74 20.67 9.50
C ALA A 229 3.56 20.29 10.41
N GLU A 230 2.64 21.23 10.68
CA GLU A 230 1.41 20.98 11.45
C GLU A 230 0.47 20.01 10.72
N ALA A 231 0.32 20.13 9.40
CA ALA A 231 -0.47 19.19 8.60
C ALA A 231 0.14 17.78 8.65
N ARG A 232 1.46 17.66 8.49
CA ARG A 232 2.15 16.37 8.56
C ARG A 232 2.00 15.72 9.94
N MET A 233 2.21 16.47 11.03
CA MET A 233 2.02 15.95 12.39
C MET A 233 0.58 15.49 12.65
N ARG A 234 -0.41 16.11 11.99
CA ARG A 234 -1.82 15.72 12.08
C ARG A 234 -2.13 14.45 11.30
N TRP A 235 -1.70 14.39 10.05
CA TRP A 235 -2.09 13.33 9.12
C TRP A 235 -1.15 12.13 9.11
N GLU A 236 0.10 12.31 9.52
CA GLU A 236 1.14 11.28 9.60
C GLU A 236 1.72 11.20 11.03
N PRO A 237 0.91 10.86 12.06
CA PRO A 237 1.32 10.93 13.46
C PRO A 237 2.31 9.83 13.89
N ILE A 238 2.39 8.73 13.13
CA ILE A 238 3.28 7.59 13.37
C ILE A 238 3.94 7.17 12.06
N MET A 239 5.05 6.45 12.16
CA MET A 239 5.81 5.92 11.02
C MET A 239 6.07 4.43 11.24
N GLU A 240 6.01 3.66 10.16
CA GLU A 240 6.54 2.30 10.14
C GLU A 240 8.03 2.33 9.83
N ILE A 241 8.82 1.82 10.77
CA ILE A 241 10.28 1.83 10.71
C ILE A 241 10.89 0.51 10.24
N THR A 242 10.12 -0.58 10.22
CA THR A 242 10.57 -1.94 9.87
C THR A 242 9.52 -2.62 9.00
N GLN A 243 9.95 -3.18 7.87
CA GLN A 243 9.11 -3.90 6.92
C GLN A 243 9.96 -5.00 6.22
N VAL A 244 9.38 -5.84 5.36
CA VAL A 244 10.15 -6.83 4.57
C VAL A 244 11.21 -6.18 3.66
N LYS A 245 11.05 -4.90 3.32
CA LYS A 245 11.97 -4.03 2.57
C LYS A 245 12.99 -3.32 3.49
N GLY A 246 13.28 -3.90 4.66
CA GLY A 246 14.32 -3.46 5.58
C GLY A 246 13.92 -2.37 6.57
N ASP A 247 14.86 -2.04 7.45
CA ASP A 247 14.70 -0.98 8.44
C ASP A 247 14.96 0.41 7.85
N GLY A 248 14.29 1.39 8.43
CA GLY A 248 14.38 2.80 8.05
C GLY A 248 14.57 3.77 9.22
N GLU A 249 14.77 3.27 10.45
CA GLU A 249 15.01 4.13 11.62
C GLU A 249 16.45 4.67 11.73
N THR A 250 17.43 3.93 11.20
CA THR A 250 18.86 4.26 11.32
C THR A 250 19.63 3.69 10.13
N HIS A 251 20.93 4.00 10.06
CA HIS A 251 21.84 3.49 9.04
C HIS A 251 23.29 3.47 9.60
N PRO A 252 24.21 2.58 9.17
CA PRO A 252 25.57 2.53 9.72
C PRO A 252 26.37 3.81 9.48
N PHE A 253 25.97 4.62 8.49
CA PHE A 253 26.54 5.94 8.27
C PHE A 253 26.18 6.94 9.39
N LEU A 254 24.97 6.86 9.95
CA LEU A 254 24.48 7.73 11.03
C LEU A 254 24.91 7.20 12.41
N SER A 255 24.88 5.89 12.57
CA SER A 255 25.09 5.19 13.85
C SER A 255 26.19 4.13 13.70
N PRO A 256 27.47 4.53 13.49
CA PRO A 256 28.54 3.60 13.15
C PRO A 256 28.91 2.62 14.27
N ASP A 257 28.55 2.96 15.52
CA ASP A 257 28.82 2.14 16.71
C ASP A 257 27.58 1.32 17.14
N ASP A 258 26.47 1.39 16.40
CA ASP A 258 25.25 0.61 16.67
C ASP A 258 25.25 -0.67 15.81
N GLU A 259 25.37 -1.82 16.48
CA GLU A 259 25.40 -3.14 15.83
C GLU A 259 24.08 -3.48 15.10
N PHE A 260 22.97 -2.83 15.44
CA PHE A 260 21.68 -3.01 14.78
C PHE A 260 21.45 -2.02 13.63
N ALA A 261 22.36 -1.07 13.41
CA ALA A 261 22.16 -0.09 12.35
C ALA A 261 22.26 -0.66 10.94
N ASP A 262 22.76 -1.89 10.78
CA ASP A 262 22.82 -2.63 9.51
C ASP A 262 21.77 -3.75 9.39
N TYR A 263 20.65 -3.66 10.11
CA TYR A 263 19.64 -4.72 10.07
C TYR A 263 18.81 -4.68 8.78
N GLU A 264 19.02 -5.68 7.91
CA GLU A 264 18.24 -5.92 6.68
C GLU A 264 18.08 -4.69 5.77
N ASN A 265 19.09 -3.81 5.71
CA ASN A 265 19.02 -2.54 4.98
C ASN A 265 18.87 -2.71 3.45
N TRP A 266 17.96 -1.93 2.86
CA TRP A 266 17.80 -1.78 1.42
C TRP A 266 18.24 -0.38 0.99
N ASP A 267 19.54 -0.23 0.72
CA ASP A 267 20.18 1.08 0.58
C ASP A 267 20.99 1.29 -0.71
N ARG A 268 20.87 0.40 -1.69
CA ARG A 268 21.66 0.51 -2.94
C ARG A 268 21.05 1.48 -3.95
N SER A 269 19.73 1.56 -4.02
CA SER A 269 18.99 2.37 -4.99
C SER A 269 17.61 2.75 -4.47
N ASN A 270 16.88 3.55 -5.25
CA ASN A 270 15.43 3.69 -5.12
C ASN A 270 14.70 2.39 -5.51
N LEU A 271 13.37 2.41 -5.37
CA LEU A 271 12.50 1.23 -5.47
C LEU A 271 12.55 0.54 -6.84
N ASP A 272 12.67 1.31 -7.93
CA ASP A 272 12.75 0.78 -9.30
C ASP A 272 14.19 0.51 -9.79
N GLY A 273 15.20 0.85 -8.98
CA GLY A 273 16.61 0.64 -9.30
C GLY A 273 17.20 1.66 -10.29
N SER A 274 16.48 2.73 -10.62
CA SER A 274 16.92 3.72 -11.60
C SER A 274 17.92 4.75 -11.03
N ALA A 275 17.91 4.98 -9.72
CA ALA A 275 18.78 5.95 -9.05
C ALA A 275 19.51 5.34 -7.85
N ALA A 276 20.85 5.39 -7.87
CA ALA A 276 21.69 4.95 -6.75
C ALA A 276 21.57 5.90 -5.56
N LYS A 277 21.64 5.35 -4.34
CA LYS A 277 21.69 6.18 -3.14
C LYS A 277 22.99 6.96 -3.04
N THR A 278 22.90 8.17 -2.48
CA THR A 278 24.03 9.01 -2.11
C THR A 278 24.04 9.27 -0.61
N THR A 279 25.20 9.64 -0.07
CA THR A 279 25.37 9.86 1.38
C THR A 279 24.48 10.96 1.95
N ASP A 280 24.17 11.99 1.16
CA ASP A 280 23.24 13.07 1.55
C ASP A 280 21.79 12.60 1.70
N MET A 281 21.41 11.47 1.07
CA MET A 281 20.08 10.85 1.24
C MET A 281 20.00 9.98 2.52
N LEU A 282 21.14 9.72 3.16
CA LEU A 282 21.27 8.92 4.38
C LEU A 282 21.47 9.80 5.63
N GLN A 283 21.40 11.12 5.48
CA GLN A 283 21.55 12.11 6.55
C GLN A 283 20.22 12.48 7.21
#